data_AF-A0A0D2MYM5-F1
#
_entry.id   AF-A0A0D2MYM5-F1
#
_cell.length_a   1.000
_cell.length_b   1.000
_cell.length_c   1.000
_cell.angle_alpha   90.00
_cell.angle_beta   90.00
_cell.angle_gamma   90.00
#
_symmetry.space_group_name_H-M   'P 1'
#
loop_
_entity.id
_entity.type
_entity.pdbx_description
1 polymer ?
#
loop_
_entity_poly.entity_id
_entity_poly.type
_entity_poly.pdbx_seq_one_letter_code
_entity_poly.pdbx_strand_id
1 'polypeptide(L)'
;MNDDEMQSLRLSSLALSATTQLDSDAGGARGEVLWLDLDAVESRYLLAAAGDGAIEIYDVQAANAGSGHERRCLLPVGSVRQRTHPASAHRFAATCVAWYPVDSGMFVSGSADKTLRLWDTNT
;
A
#
# COMPACT_ATOMS: atom_id res chain seq x y z
N MET A 1 3.31 14.52 -30.97
CA MET A 1 3.45 13.25 -30.21
C MET A 1 2.06 12.91 -29.71
N ASN A 2 1.55 11.74 -30.08
CA ASN A 2 0.21 11.32 -29.64
C ASN A 2 0.27 10.70 -28.22
N ASP A 3 -0.88 10.49 -27.59
CA ASP A 3 -0.94 9.97 -26.22
C ASP A 3 -0.35 8.55 -26.09
N ASP A 4 -0.49 7.72 -27.12
CA ASP A 4 0.08 6.35 -27.16
C ASP A 4 1.62 6.36 -27.20
N GLU A 5 2.23 7.23 -28.02
CA GLU A 5 3.68 7.43 -28.07
C GLU A 5 4.19 7.96 -26.72
N MET A 6 3.44 8.85 -26.08
CA MET A 6 3.78 9.39 -24.77
C MET A 6 3.66 8.34 -23.66
N GLN A 7 2.65 7.48 -23.70
CA GLN A 7 2.54 6.34 -22.77
C GLN A 7 3.65 5.32 -23.01
N SER A 8 3.94 4.97 -24.26
CA SER A 8 5.03 4.06 -24.63
C SER A 8 6.39 4.57 -24.15
N LEU A 9 6.66 5.88 -24.30
CA LEU A 9 7.89 6.49 -23.79
C LEU A 9 7.95 6.46 -22.25
N ARG A 10 6.84 6.76 -21.57
CA ARG A 10 6.76 6.70 -20.09
C ARG A 10 7.00 5.29 -19.55
N LEU A 11 6.49 4.26 -20.21
CA LEU A 11 6.70 2.86 -19.80
C LEU A 11 8.13 2.38 -20.10
N SER A 12 8.78 2.92 -21.13
CA SER A 12 10.16 2.56 -21.50
C SER A 12 11.24 3.19 -20.60
N SER A 13 10.94 4.35 -19.99
CA SER A 13 11.83 5.04 -19.07
C SER A 13 11.42 4.71 -17.64
N LEU A 14 11.82 3.52 -17.17
CA LEU A 14 11.65 3.15 -15.77
C LEU A 14 12.50 4.11 -14.92
N ALA A 15 11.85 5.10 -14.30
CA ALA A 15 12.48 6.09 -13.45
C ALA A 15 11.79 6.11 -12.08
N LEU A 16 12.59 6.09 -11.01
CA LEU A 16 12.07 6.30 -9.67
C LEU A 16 11.59 7.74 -9.52
N SER A 17 10.45 7.94 -8.84
CA SER A 17 9.99 9.29 -8.51
C SER A 17 11.04 10.02 -7.66
N ALA A 18 11.52 11.16 -8.13
CA ALA A 18 12.47 11.99 -7.38
C ALA A 18 11.79 12.78 -6.24
N THR A 19 10.46 12.83 -6.24
CA THR A 19 9.65 13.71 -5.39
C THR A 19 8.69 12.97 -4.49
N THR A 20 8.44 11.68 -4.67
CA THR A 20 7.48 10.93 -3.85
C THR A 20 8.07 9.61 -3.39
N GLN A 21 8.04 9.40 -2.08
CA GLN A 21 8.41 8.16 -1.42
C GLN A 21 7.25 7.71 -0.53
N LEU A 22 7.04 6.40 -0.42
CA LEU A 22 6.07 5.79 0.48
C LEU A 22 6.84 5.18 1.66
N ASP A 23 6.65 5.72 2.86
CA ASP A 23 7.31 5.22 4.07
C ASP A 23 6.33 4.49 4.99
N SER A 24 6.83 3.67 5.89
CA SER A 24 6.01 3.00 6.89
C SER A 24 5.73 3.89 8.09
N ASP A 25 4.56 3.73 8.71
CA ASP A 25 4.15 4.47 9.93
C ASP A 25 4.90 4.01 11.20
N ALA A 26 5.58 2.87 11.18
CA ALA A 26 6.37 2.47 12.34
C ALA A 26 7.72 3.22 12.38
N GLY A 27 7.98 3.91 13.50
CA GLY A 27 9.31 4.37 13.90
C GLY A 27 10.29 3.23 14.23
N GLY A 28 10.41 2.22 13.36
CA GLY A 28 11.30 1.08 13.47
C GLY A 28 11.46 0.36 12.12
N ALA A 29 12.37 -0.62 12.05
CA ALA A 29 12.65 -1.34 10.81
C ALA A 29 11.39 -1.99 10.24
N ARG A 30 11.11 -1.72 8.96
CA ARG A 30 10.02 -2.32 8.18
C ARG A 30 10.41 -3.75 7.80
N GLY A 31 9.47 -4.69 7.89
CA GLY A 31 9.61 -5.97 7.19
C GLY A 31 9.73 -5.77 5.67
N GLU A 32 10.25 -6.77 4.97
CA GLU A 32 10.28 -6.78 3.50
C GLU A 32 8.85 -6.62 2.94
N VAL A 33 8.68 -5.84 1.87
CA VAL A 33 7.37 -5.76 1.19
C VAL A 33 7.21 -7.03 0.36
N LEU A 34 6.19 -7.82 0.68
CA LEU A 34 5.95 -9.12 0.04
C LEU A 34 4.84 -9.07 -1.02
N TRP A 35 3.87 -8.17 -0.85
CA TRP A 35 2.76 -8.02 -1.79
C TRP A 35 2.24 -6.57 -1.84
N LEU A 36 1.72 -6.17 -2.99
CA LEU A 36 1.09 -4.88 -3.25
C LEU A 36 -0.18 -5.08 -4.08
N ASP A 37 -1.24 -4.34 -3.76
CA ASP A 37 -2.48 -4.33 -4.55
C ASP A 37 -3.08 -2.91 -4.62
N LEU A 38 -3.49 -2.48 -5.80
CA LEU A 38 -4.10 -1.17 -6.02
C LEU A 38 -5.61 -1.32 -6.08
N ASP A 39 -6.32 -0.48 -5.33
CA ASP A 39 -7.77 -0.46 -5.37
C ASP A 39 -8.26 -0.14 -6.79
N ALA A 40 -8.98 -1.08 -7.39
CA ALA A 40 -9.53 -0.96 -8.73
C ALA A 40 -10.82 -0.12 -8.78
N VAL A 41 -11.51 0.05 -7.65
CA VAL A 41 -12.79 0.78 -7.58
C VAL A 41 -12.54 2.28 -7.63
N GLU A 42 -11.68 2.80 -6.75
CA GLU A 42 -11.37 4.24 -6.70
C GLU A 42 -10.06 4.62 -7.38
N SER A 43 -9.22 3.64 -7.73
CA SER A 43 -7.89 3.90 -8.32
C SER A 43 -7.03 4.84 -7.46
N ARG A 44 -7.11 4.67 -6.14
CA ARG A 44 -6.57 5.62 -5.16
C ARG A 44 -5.74 4.99 -4.05
N TYR A 45 -6.16 3.84 -3.54
CA TYR A 45 -5.53 3.25 -2.37
C TYR A 45 -4.61 2.10 -2.74
N LEU A 46 -3.35 2.17 -2.31
CA LEU A 46 -2.38 1.08 -2.43
C LEU A 46 -2.36 0.32 -1.10
N LEU A 47 -2.65 -0.98 -1.16
CA LEU A 47 -2.54 -1.92 -0.07
C LEU A 47 -1.20 -2.62 -0.14
N ALA A 48 -0.50 -2.74 0.99
CA ALA A 48 0.82 -3.37 1.09
C ALA A 48 0.86 -4.38 2.23
N ALA A 49 1.50 -5.52 1.98
CA ALA A 49 1.75 -6.57 2.96
C ALA A 49 3.25 -6.74 3.21
N ALA A 50 3.64 -6.93 4.47
CA ALA A 50 5.04 -7.01 4.87
C ALA A 50 5.42 -8.32 5.59
N GLY A 51 6.71 -8.65 5.55
CA GLY A 51 7.30 -9.84 6.16
C GLY A 51 7.27 -9.87 7.70
N ASP A 52 7.01 -8.74 8.35
CA ASP A 52 6.78 -8.64 9.79
C ASP A 52 5.30 -8.78 10.19
N GLY A 53 4.43 -9.10 9.23
CA GLY A 53 2.98 -9.23 9.44
C GLY A 53 2.21 -7.91 9.37
N ALA A 54 2.88 -6.79 9.05
CA ALA A 54 2.20 -5.52 8.85
C ALA A 54 1.37 -5.50 7.56
N ILE A 55 0.23 -4.81 7.63
CA ILE A 55 -0.59 -4.42 6.49
C ILE A 55 -0.75 -2.90 6.54
N GLU A 56 -0.45 -2.23 5.43
CA GLU A 56 -0.44 -0.76 5.32
C GLU A 56 -1.26 -0.34 4.09
N ILE A 57 -2.00 0.77 4.23
CA ILE A 57 -2.80 1.38 3.15
C ILE A 57 -2.26 2.77 2.90
N TYR A 58 -2.01 3.11 1.64
CA TYR A 58 -1.49 4.40 1.21
C TYR A 58 -2.48 5.08 0.26
N ASP A 59 -2.74 6.37 0.47
CA ASP A 59 -3.41 7.20 -0.53
C ASP A 59 -2.38 7.68 -1.56
N VAL A 60 -2.35 7.07 -2.74
CA VAL A 60 -1.37 7.44 -3.78
C VAL A 60 -1.72 8.75 -4.48
N GLN A 61 -2.94 9.25 -4.36
CA GLN A 61 -3.32 10.55 -4.93
C GLN A 61 -2.88 11.72 -4.06
N ALA A 62 -2.62 11.50 -2.78
CA ALA A 62 -2.00 12.50 -1.91
C ALA A 62 -0.63 12.99 -2.45
N ALA A 63 0.05 12.16 -3.25
CA ALA A 63 1.27 12.54 -3.96
C ALA A 63 1.07 13.74 -4.90
N ASN A 64 -0.14 13.94 -5.42
CA ASN A 64 -0.45 14.98 -6.41
C ASN A 64 -0.98 16.27 -5.77
N ALA A 65 -1.28 16.28 -4.48
CA ALA A 65 -2.04 17.34 -3.82
C ALA A 65 -1.23 18.62 -3.46
N GLY A 66 -0.02 18.81 -3.99
CA GLY A 66 0.81 19.98 -3.68
C GLY A 66 1.43 20.62 -4.91
N SER A 67 1.48 21.95 -4.94
CA SER A 67 1.97 22.76 -6.07
C SER A 67 3.49 22.98 -6.10
N GLY A 68 4.30 22.11 -5.48
CA GLY A 68 5.75 22.29 -5.32
C GLY A 68 6.59 21.08 -5.72
N HIS A 69 7.89 21.30 -5.98
CA HIS A 69 8.91 20.29 -6.30
C HIS A 69 9.52 19.62 -5.04
N GLU A 70 8.89 19.77 -3.88
CA GLU A 70 9.40 19.22 -2.63
C GLU A 70 9.28 17.70 -2.60
N ARG A 71 10.26 17.04 -1.98
CA ARG A 71 10.20 15.60 -1.70
C ARG A 71 9.10 15.34 -0.67
N ARG A 72 8.12 14.53 -1.07
CA ARG A 72 7.00 14.08 -0.26
C ARG A 72 7.26 12.67 0.21
N CYS A 73 7.06 12.49 1.49
CA CYS A 73 7.04 11.20 2.14
C CYS A 73 5.58 10.93 2.53
N LEU A 74 4.92 10.02 1.81
CA LEU A 74 3.57 9.60 2.16
C LEU A 74 3.65 8.53 3.24
N LEU A 75 3.02 8.82 4.36
CA LEU A 75 2.75 7.86 5.41
C LEU A 75 1.47 7.08 5.05
N PRO A 76 1.31 5.85 5.54
CA PRO A 76 0.09 5.10 5.30
C PRO A 76 -1.09 5.79 6.00
N VAL A 77 -2.24 5.82 5.33
CA VAL A 77 -3.51 6.29 5.88
C VAL A 77 -4.16 5.27 6.82
N GLY A 78 -3.72 4.00 6.75
CA GLY A 78 -4.12 2.92 7.66
C GLY A 78 -2.98 1.92 7.85
N SER A 79 -2.78 1.42 9.07
CA SER A 79 -1.64 0.57 9.41
C SER A 79 -2.03 -0.41 10.52
N VAL A 80 -1.94 -1.71 10.23
CA VAL A 80 -2.14 -2.77 11.22
C VAL A 80 -0.87 -3.60 11.34
N ARG A 81 -0.27 -3.63 12.53
CA ARG A 81 0.95 -4.38 12.83
C ARG A 81 0.99 -4.82 14.28
N GLN A 82 1.79 -5.84 14.59
CA GLN A 82 1.78 -6.48 15.90
C GLN A 82 2.06 -5.51 17.07
N ARG A 83 2.89 -4.49 16.87
CA ARG A 83 3.22 -3.49 17.91
C ARG A 83 2.04 -2.61 18.31
N THR A 84 1.19 -2.23 17.35
CA THR A 84 0.07 -1.30 17.58
C THR A 84 -1.25 -2.05 17.76
N HIS A 85 -1.41 -3.17 17.07
CA HIS A 85 -2.64 -3.96 17.01
C HIS A 85 -2.37 -5.45 17.23
N PRO A 86 -1.88 -5.87 18.42
CA PRO A 86 -1.43 -7.26 18.65
C PRO A 86 -2.54 -8.32 18.49
N ALA A 87 -3.81 -7.93 18.69
CA ALA A 87 -4.95 -8.85 18.54
C ALA A 87 -5.36 -9.06 17.07
N SER A 88 -5.31 -8.01 16.25
CA SER A 88 -5.79 -8.04 14.87
C SER A 88 -4.67 -8.15 13.82
N ALA A 89 -3.42 -7.85 14.15
CA ALA A 89 -2.30 -8.04 13.23
C ALA A 89 -1.95 -9.50 13.04
N HIS A 90 -1.38 -9.82 11.88
CA HIS A 90 -0.74 -11.11 11.67
C HIS A 90 0.49 -11.27 12.57
N ARG A 91 0.69 -12.47 13.10
CA ARG A 91 1.83 -12.76 13.99
C ARG A 91 3.13 -13.03 13.24
N PHE A 92 3.02 -13.44 11.98
CA PHE A 92 4.13 -13.71 11.06
C PHE A 92 3.86 -13.00 9.73
N ALA A 93 4.77 -13.14 8.77
CA ALA A 93 4.70 -12.53 7.44
C ALA A 93 3.30 -12.55 6.84
N ALA A 94 2.80 -11.37 6.44
CA ALA A 94 1.62 -11.24 5.61
C ALA A 94 2.08 -11.48 4.16
N THR A 95 1.77 -12.66 3.63
CA THR A 95 2.35 -13.14 2.37
C THR A 95 1.54 -12.73 1.15
N CYS A 96 0.27 -12.35 1.34
CA CYS A 96 -0.59 -11.86 0.27
C CYS A 96 -1.70 -10.97 0.83
N VAL A 97 -2.14 -10.02 0.02
CA VAL A 97 -3.30 -9.16 0.27
C VAL A 97 -4.06 -8.94 -1.03
N ALA A 98 -5.36 -8.69 -0.95
CA ALA A 98 -6.17 -8.37 -2.12
C ALA A 98 -7.36 -7.49 -1.72
N TRP A 99 -7.57 -6.38 -2.45
CA TRP A 99 -8.79 -5.59 -2.35
C TRP A 99 -10.00 -6.41 -2.78
N TYR A 100 -11.12 -6.14 -2.14
CA TYR A 100 -12.39 -6.66 -2.62
C TYR A 100 -12.84 -5.81 -3.83
N PRO A 101 -13.03 -6.41 -5.02
CA PRO A 101 -13.17 -5.64 -6.26
C PRO A 101 -14.52 -4.90 -6.40
N VAL A 102 -15.40 -5.01 -5.40
CA VAL A 102 -16.75 -4.41 -5.42
C VAL A 102 -16.88 -3.27 -4.41
N ASP A 103 -16.03 -3.24 -3.37
CA ASP A 103 -16.07 -2.23 -2.31
C ASP A 103 -14.64 -1.91 -1.84
N SER A 104 -14.22 -0.67 -2.06
CA SER A 104 -12.92 -0.11 -1.63
C SER A 104 -12.75 -0.12 -0.11
N GLY A 105 -13.81 -0.36 0.64
CA GLY A 105 -13.78 -0.50 2.09
C GLY A 105 -13.43 -1.89 2.61
N MET A 106 -13.20 -2.89 1.74
CA MET A 106 -12.94 -4.26 2.18
C MET A 106 -11.74 -4.88 1.49
N PHE A 107 -10.98 -5.69 2.23
CA PHE A 107 -9.87 -6.47 1.66
C PHE A 107 -9.61 -7.74 2.45
N VAL A 108 -8.84 -8.65 1.88
CA VAL A 108 -8.41 -9.90 2.51
C VAL A 108 -6.90 -9.99 2.60
N SER A 109 -6.41 -10.73 3.58
CA SER A 109 -4.99 -11.03 3.74
C SER A 109 -4.75 -12.49 4.12
N GLY A 110 -3.60 -13.02 3.69
CA GLY A 110 -3.10 -14.34 4.09
C GLY A 110 -1.69 -14.25 4.67
N SER A 111 -1.37 -15.15 5.60
CA SER A 111 -0.12 -15.09 6.36
C SER A 111 0.46 -16.46 6.68
N ALA A 112 1.78 -16.47 6.89
CA ALA A 112 2.52 -17.59 7.47
C ALA A 112 2.05 -17.96 8.89
N ASP A 113 1.25 -17.12 9.56
CA ASP A 113 0.61 -17.44 10.85
C ASP A 113 -0.56 -18.43 10.74
N LYS A 114 -0.80 -18.96 9.53
CA LYS A 114 -1.83 -19.93 9.18
C LYS A 114 -3.25 -19.37 9.27
N THR A 115 -3.39 -18.05 9.18
CA THR A 115 -4.70 -17.39 9.18
C THR A 115 -4.93 -16.63 7.88
N LEU A 116 -6.21 -16.54 7.52
CA LEU A 116 -6.73 -15.54 6.60
C LEU A 116 -7.50 -14.52 7.44
N ARG A 117 -7.47 -13.25 7.03
CA ARG A 117 -8.27 -12.20 7.67
C ARG A 117 -9.06 -11.44 6.62
N LEU A 118 -10.30 -11.13 6.97
CA LEU A 118 -11.16 -10.21 6.24
C LEU A 118 -11.17 -8.90 7.02
N TRP A 119 -11.01 -7.81 6.29
CA TRP A 119 -10.92 -6.47 6.82
C TRP A 119 -12.06 -5.63 6.26
N ASP A 120 -12.67 -4.85 7.13
CA ASP A 120 -13.68 -3.85 6.81
C ASP A 120 -13.17 -2.52 7.37
N THR A 121 -13.05 -1.50 6.53
CA THR A 121 -12.54 -0.18 6.89
C THR A 121 -13.64 0.79 7.32
N ASN A 122 -14.89 0.33 7.42
CA ASN A 122 -16.04 1.12 7.87
C ASN A 122 -16.34 0.96 9.38
N THR A 123 -15.51 0.21 10.12
CA THR A 123 -15.67 -0.03 11.57
C THR A 123 -14.55 0.61 12.39
#